data_AF-A0A0W0EWN0-F1
#
_entry.id   AF-A0A0W0EWN0-F1
#
_cell.length_a   1.000
_cell.length_b   1.000
_cell.length_c   1.000
_cell.angle_alpha   90.00
_cell.angle_beta   90.00
_cell.angle_gamma   90.00
#
_symmetry.space_group_name_H-M   'P 1'
#
loop_
_entity.id
_entity.type
_entity.pdbx_description
1 polymer ?
#
loop_
_entity_poly.entity_id
_entity_poly.type
_entity_poly.pdbx_seq_one_letter_code
_entity_poly.pdbx_strand_id
1 'polypeptide(L)'
;MAHQQQTVKKEIEELIPSYLIRYRDRFEKGKAERFPPTRTYDHAIDLKPDFVPRNCKLYPLSPAEQEEQDKFLKENLQKGYIRKSKSPMASPFFFVAKKEKGALRPTQDYRELNKGTIKNAYPLPLISELLDKLKGATIFTKLDLRNGYNNVRIKDGDQWKAAFKTNRGLFEPTVMFFGLSNSPATFQAFMNDILSDFIDEGWCVVYMDDILIFSEGRDDHKERTERLMRRLKTHDLFLKPEKCEFDVIEVIFLGMVIRPGYIAMDPVKLAGIADWEPPQTVKGVRAFLGFGNFYQKFIGKYAHLTRPLNDLLQKNRKFEWTRQCQIAFDLLKVKFLSEPILVMPDVDKPFCIEADASKWATGAVLRQKGPDGEWHPCRYLSKSLSPTERNYEIYDRELLAIYRALMEWRHYLMGGKFKVLVLSDHKNLTYFRTAQKLNRRQARWSLFLSEFDLGLVHVPGKSISQADALSRRSNEQDDVDSDNEDIIVLLDRLFI
;
A
#
# COMPACT_ATOMS: atom_id res chain seq x y z
N MET A 1 -20.27 -39.77 4.17
CA MET A 1 -21.29 -39.00 3.42
C MET A 1 -20.92 -37.54 3.53
N ALA A 2 -20.32 -36.98 2.46
CA ALA A 2 -19.77 -35.64 2.45
C ALA A 2 -20.90 -34.61 2.21
N HIS A 3 -20.97 -33.60 3.09
CA HIS A 3 -21.78 -32.41 2.87
C HIS A 3 -21.25 -31.65 1.64
N GLN A 4 -21.90 -31.83 0.49
CA GLN A 4 -21.84 -30.87 -0.60
C GLN A 4 -22.58 -29.62 -0.11
N GLN A 5 -21.83 -28.57 0.26
CA GLN A 5 -22.41 -27.23 0.33
C GLN A 5 -22.77 -26.82 -1.10
N GLN A 6 -24.02 -27.06 -1.49
CA GLN A 6 -24.65 -26.41 -2.63
C GLN A 6 -24.62 -24.90 -2.37
N THR A 7 -23.74 -24.20 -3.06
CA THR A 7 -23.73 -22.73 -3.09
C THR A 7 -24.97 -22.31 -3.87
N VAL A 8 -26.03 -21.93 -3.15
CA VAL A 8 -27.23 -21.33 -3.75
C VAL A 8 -26.78 -20.10 -4.53
N LYS A 9 -26.99 -20.14 -5.85
CA LYS A 9 -26.59 -19.08 -6.77
C LYS A 9 -27.56 -17.92 -6.56
N LYS A 10 -27.24 -17.01 -5.64
CA LYS A 10 -28.03 -15.81 -5.36
C LYS A 10 -28.33 -15.05 -6.64
N GLU A 11 -29.57 -14.61 -6.81
CA GLU A 11 -29.95 -13.77 -7.94
C GLU A 11 -29.28 -12.38 -7.83
N ILE A 12 -29.04 -11.72 -8.96
CA ILE A 12 -28.35 -10.41 -8.97
C ILE A 12 -29.12 -9.40 -8.11
N GLU A 13 -30.45 -9.48 -8.13
CA GLU A 13 -31.38 -8.68 -7.35
C GLU A 13 -31.21 -8.83 -5.83
N GLU A 14 -30.68 -9.97 -5.35
CA GLU A 14 -30.36 -10.16 -3.94
C GLU A 14 -28.97 -9.62 -3.57
N LEU A 15 -28.11 -9.36 -4.56
CA LEU A 15 -26.74 -8.91 -4.39
C LEU A 15 -26.57 -7.39 -4.53
N ILE A 16 -27.57 -6.70 -5.10
CA ILE A 16 -27.53 -5.24 -5.29
C ILE A 16 -28.66 -4.56 -4.52
N PRO A 17 -28.44 -3.35 -3.99
CA PRO A 17 -29.50 -2.56 -3.37
C PRO A 17 -30.66 -2.29 -4.34
N SER A 18 -31.87 -2.18 -3.80
CA SER A 18 -33.10 -1.97 -4.59
C SER A 18 -33.07 -0.71 -5.46
N TYR A 19 -32.42 0.36 -4.98
CA TYR A 19 -32.29 1.61 -5.73
C TYR A 19 -31.38 1.47 -6.98
N LEU A 20 -30.54 0.43 -7.03
CA LEU A 20 -29.66 0.13 -8.16
C LEU A 20 -30.25 -0.86 -9.17
N ILE A 21 -31.47 -1.37 -8.97
CA ILE A 21 -32.11 -2.33 -9.89
C ILE A 21 -32.19 -1.80 -11.33
N ARG A 22 -32.36 -0.48 -11.50
CA ARG A 22 -32.35 0.17 -12.82
C ARG A 22 -31.02 0.02 -13.59
N TYR A 23 -29.94 -0.31 -12.89
CA TYR A 23 -28.60 -0.55 -13.43
C TYR A 23 -28.23 -2.05 -13.43
N ARG A 24 -29.20 -2.96 -13.28
CA ARG A 24 -29.00 -4.42 -13.30
C ARG A 24 -28.12 -4.88 -14.45
N ASP A 25 -28.28 -4.25 -15.62
CA ASP A 25 -27.54 -4.56 -16.83
C ASP A 25 -26.01 -4.41 -16.66
N ARG A 26 -25.56 -3.54 -15.75
CA ARG A 26 -24.13 -3.34 -15.42
C ARG A 26 -23.52 -4.45 -14.58
N PHE A 27 -24.34 -5.35 -14.03
CA PHE A 27 -23.90 -6.49 -13.23
C PHE A 27 -23.99 -7.82 -14.00
N GLU A 28 -24.69 -7.84 -15.12
CA GLU A 28 -24.90 -9.03 -15.95
C GLU A 28 -23.62 -9.47 -16.68
N LYS A 29 -23.22 -10.72 -16.44
CA LYS A 29 -22.02 -11.29 -17.07
C LYS A 29 -22.09 -11.26 -18.60
N GLY A 30 -23.24 -11.60 -19.19
CA GLY A 30 -23.39 -11.69 -20.66
C GLY A 30 -23.19 -10.34 -21.35
N LYS A 31 -23.68 -9.25 -20.77
CA LYS A 31 -23.51 -7.90 -21.34
C LYS A 31 -22.08 -7.38 -21.24
N ALA A 32 -21.31 -7.88 -20.28
CA ALA A 32 -19.88 -7.57 -20.16
C ALA A 32 -19.01 -8.29 -21.21
N GLU A 33 -19.55 -9.29 -21.94
CA GLU A 33 -18.83 -10.02 -22.99
C GLU A 33 -18.88 -9.27 -24.32
N ARG A 34 -18.19 -8.13 -24.38
CA ARG A 34 -18.12 -7.24 -25.52
C ARG A 34 -16.66 -6.85 -25.79
N PHE A 35 -16.37 -6.41 -27.01
CA PHE A 35 -15.08 -5.78 -27.29
C PHE A 35 -15.08 -4.34 -26.74
N PRO A 36 -14.09 -3.94 -25.89
CA PRO A 36 -14.02 -2.56 -25.36
C PRO A 36 -13.95 -1.54 -26.51
N PRO A 37 -14.39 -0.28 -26.38
CA PRO A 37 -14.17 0.74 -27.44
C PRO A 37 -12.70 1.19 -27.45
N THR A 38 -12.27 1.89 -28.52
CA THR A 38 -10.97 2.58 -28.57
C THR A 38 -10.97 3.76 -27.61
N ARG A 39 -9.84 4.00 -26.93
CA ARG A 39 -9.70 5.07 -25.94
C ARG A 39 -8.33 5.76 -26.07
N THR A 40 -8.21 6.97 -25.54
CA THR A 40 -6.95 7.76 -25.57
C THR A 40 -5.83 7.11 -24.76
N TYR A 41 -6.20 6.28 -23.78
CA TYR A 41 -5.32 5.52 -22.88
C TYR A 41 -5.29 4.03 -23.24
N ASP A 42 -5.48 3.69 -24.52
CA ASP A 42 -5.20 2.34 -25.01
C ASP A 42 -3.74 1.96 -24.68
N HIS A 43 -3.55 0.73 -24.23
CA HIS A 43 -2.30 0.28 -23.65
C HIS A 43 -1.19 0.19 -24.69
N ALA A 44 -0.23 1.11 -24.60
CA ALA A 44 0.97 1.12 -25.42
C ALA A 44 2.07 0.23 -24.81
N ILE A 45 2.81 -0.45 -25.69
CA ILE A 45 3.95 -1.30 -25.33
C ILE A 45 5.20 -0.68 -25.97
N ASP A 46 5.71 0.37 -25.35
CA ASP A 46 6.91 1.06 -25.83
C ASP A 46 8.16 0.25 -25.47
N LEU A 47 8.87 -0.24 -26.48
CA LEU A 47 10.06 -1.05 -26.32
C LEU A 47 11.30 -0.14 -26.35
N LYS A 48 12.32 -0.52 -25.57
CA LYS A 48 13.63 0.15 -25.64
C LYS A 48 14.24 -0.03 -27.03
N PRO A 49 15.02 0.96 -27.53
CA PRO A 49 15.61 0.88 -28.87
C PRO A 49 16.50 -0.35 -29.10
N ASP A 50 17.12 -0.87 -28.05
CA ASP A 50 18.01 -2.03 -28.07
C ASP A 50 17.29 -3.37 -27.83
N PHE A 51 15.96 -3.36 -27.66
CA PHE A 51 15.21 -4.58 -27.39
C PHE A 51 15.15 -5.46 -28.64
N VAL A 52 15.68 -6.68 -28.50
CA VAL A 52 15.63 -7.69 -29.56
C VAL A 52 14.41 -8.61 -29.35
N PRO A 53 13.47 -8.69 -30.31
CA PRO A 53 12.35 -9.63 -30.28
C PRO A 53 12.85 -11.07 -30.11
N ARG A 54 12.27 -11.81 -29.17
CA ARG A 54 12.66 -13.22 -28.90
C ARG A 54 11.48 -14.15 -29.04
N ASN A 55 11.77 -15.32 -29.60
CA ASN A 55 10.85 -16.43 -29.61
C ASN A 55 10.91 -17.20 -28.27
N CYS A 56 9.86 -17.95 -27.94
CA CYS A 56 9.80 -18.76 -26.73
C CYS A 56 9.60 -20.25 -27.01
N LYS A 57 9.91 -21.07 -25.99
CA LYS A 57 9.58 -22.50 -25.98
C LYS A 57 8.10 -22.70 -25.66
N LEU A 58 7.57 -23.83 -26.12
CA LEU A 58 6.25 -24.32 -25.72
C LEU A 58 6.38 -25.07 -24.40
N TYR A 59 5.42 -24.89 -23.51
CA TYR A 59 5.31 -25.71 -22.31
C TYR A 59 4.37 -26.89 -22.58
N PRO A 60 4.79 -28.12 -22.24
CA PRO A 60 3.89 -29.26 -22.22
C PRO A 60 2.73 -29.02 -21.25
N LEU A 61 1.51 -29.34 -21.66
CA LEU A 61 0.30 -29.21 -20.84
C LEU A 61 -0.26 -30.59 -20.51
N SER A 62 -0.79 -30.74 -19.30
CA SER A 62 -1.62 -31.88 -18.91
C SER A 62 -2.95 -31.89 -19.67
N PRO A 63 -3.69 -33.02 -19.72
CA PRO A 63 -4.99 -33.08 -20.38
C PRO A 63 -6.00 -32.02 -19.88
N ALA A 64 -6.06 -31.79 -18.57
CA ALA A 64 -6.94 -30.77 -17.98
C ALA A 64 -6.55 -29.34 -18.38
N GLU A 65 -5.25 -29.05 -18.44
CA GLU A 65 -4.75 -27.76 -18.92
C GLU A 65 -5.02 -27.58 -20.42
N GLN A 66 -4.99 -28.67 -21.20
CA GLN A 66 -5.28 -28.64 -22.63
C GLN A 66 -6.74 -28.28 -22.90
N GLU A 67 -7.68 -28.87 -22.17
CA GLU A 67 -9.10 -28.55 -22.25
C GLU A 67 -9.37 -27.08 -21.89
N GLU A 68 -8.77 -26.60 -20.79
CA GLU A 68 -8.92 -25.21 -20.39
C GLU A 68 -8.25 -24.24 -21.38
N GLN A 69 -7.14 -24.63 -22.01
CA GLN A 69 -6.51 -23.84 -23.06
C GLN A 69 -7.42 -23.72 -24.28
N ASP A 70 -7.99 -24.84 -24.75
CA ASP A 70 -8.84 -24.84 -25.93
C ASP A 70 -10.12 -24.01 -25.68
N LYS A 71 -10.67 -24.09 -24.47
CA LYS A 71 -11.76 -23.21 -24.02
C LYS A 71 -11.35 -21.74 -24.00
N PHE A 72 -10.21 -21.42 -23.38
CA PHE A 72 -9.68 -20.04 -23.33
C PHE A 72 -9.51 -19.46 -24.75
N LEU A 73 -8.91 -20.23 -25.66
CA LEU A 73 -8.69 -19.78 -27.04
C LEU A 73 -10.01 -19.57 -27.77
N LYS A 74 -10.94 -20.52 -27.68
CA LYS A 74 -12.27 -20.42 -28.32
C LYS A 74 -13.02 -19.18 -27.84
N GLU A 75 -13.11 -18.98 -26.52
CA GLU A 75 -13.83 -17.84 -25.93
C GLU A 75 -13.18 -16.49 -26.30
N ASN A 76 -11.86 -16.38 -26.22
CA ASN A 76 -11.18 -15.11 -26.48
C ASN A 76 -11.08 -14.79 -27.98
N LEU A 77 -11.04 -15.79 -28.86
CA LEU A 77 -11.17 -15.57 -30.31
C LEU A 77 -12.58 -15.09 -30.66
N GLN A 78 -13.62 -15.70 -30.09
CA GLN A 78 -15.01 -15.29 -30.32
C GLN A 78 -15.27 -13.86 -29.83
N LYS A 79 -14.71 -13.49 -28.68
CA LYS A 79 -14.79 -12.12 -28.12
C LYS A 79 -13.91 -11.10 -28.86
N GLY A 80 -13.03 -11.56 -29.75
CA GLY A 80 -12.05 -10.73 -30.42
C GLY A 80 -10.93 -10.20 -29.52
N TYR A 81 -10.78 -10.74 -28.30
CA TYR A 81 -9.74 -10.36 -27.32
C TYR A 81 -8.35 -10.85 -27.70
N ILE A 82 -8.30 -11.88 -28.55
CA ILE A 82 -7.09 -12.37 -29.19
C ILE A 82 -7.36 -12.62 -30.67
N ARG A 83 -6.30 -12.64 -31.47
CA ARG A 83 -6.34 -13.07 -32.87
C ARG A 83 -5.11 -13.89 -33.23
N LYS A 84 -5.16 -14.65 -34.32
CA LYS A 84 -3.97 -15.36 -34.85
C LYS A 84 -2.89 -14.34 -35.22
N SER A 85 -1.64 -14.65 -34.90
CA SER A 85 -0.51 -13.76 -35.12
C SER A 85 0.57 -14.41 -36.00
N LYS A 86 1.39 -13.55 -36.61
CA LYS A 86 2.65 -13.90 -37.29
C LYS A 86 3.83 -13.16 -36.65
N SER A 87 3.69 -12.76 -35.38
CA SER A 87 4.67 -11.97 -34.65
C SER A 87 6.07 -12.63 -34.64
N PRO A 88 7.15 -11.83 -34.80
CA PRO A 88 8.52 -12.33 -34.69
C PRO A 88 8.91 -12.69 -33.24
N MET A 89 8.09 -12.33 -32.25
CA MET A 89 8.31 -12.69 -30.85
C MET A 89 7.10 -13.40 -30.25
N ALA A 90 7.34 -14.10 -29.14
CA ALA A 90 6.26 -14.73 -28.40
C ALA A 90 6.63 -14.88 -26.92
N SER A 91 5.60 -14.81 -26.07
CA SER A 91 5.67 -15.15 -24.66
C SER A 91 5.10 -16.55 -24.41
N PRO A 92 5.70 -17.37 -23.51
CA PRO A 92 5.12 -18.66 -23.14
C PRO A 92 3.72 -18.52 -22.52
N PHE A 93 2.89 -19.54 -22.71
CA PHE A 93 1.57 -19.66 -22.09
C PHE A 93 1.55 -20.86 -21.13
N PHE A 94 0.99 -20.67 -19.93
CA PHE A 94 0.90 -21.69 -18.89
C PHE A 94 -0.28 -21.41 -17.95
N PHE A 95 -0.52 -22.31 -17.00
CA PHE A 95 -1.58 -22.18 -16.01
C PHE A 95 -1.05 -22.03 -14.59
N VAL A 96 -1.77 -21.24 -13.80
CA VAL A 96 -1.57 -21.12 -12.35
C VAL A 96 -2.87 -21.54 -11.66
N ALA A 97 -2.76 -22.31 -10.58
CA ALA A 97 -3.90 -22.68 -9.76
C ALA A 97 -4.55 -21.43 -9.12
N LYS A 98 -5.89 -21.34 -9.17
CA LYS A 98 -6.66 -20.39 -8.37
C LYS A 98 -6.88 -20.96 -6.97
N LYS A 99 -7.40 -20.12 -6.07
CA LYS A 99 -7.81 -20.55 -4.71
C LYS A 99 -8.89 -21.65 -4.75
N GLU A 100 -9.76 -21.59 -5.75
CA GLU A 100 -10.79 -22.61 -5.99
C GLU A 100 -10.13 -23.89 -6.51
N LYS A 101 -10.40 -25.02 -5.84
CA LYS A 101 -9.79 -26.31 -6.16
C LYS A 101 -10.11 -26.74 -7.60
N GLY A 102 -9.06 -26.99 -8.39
CA GLY A 102 -9.17 -27.39 -9.80
C GLY A 102 -9.38 -26.24 -10.78
N ALA A 103 -9.58 -25.00 -10.32
CA ALA A 103 -9.73 -23.86 -11.22
C ALA A 103 -8.36 -23.34 -11.67
N LEU A 104 -8.15 -23.29 -12.98
CA LEU A 104 -6.89 -22.83 -13.59
C LEU A 104 -7.01 -21.38 -14.06
N ARG A 105 -5.88 -20.66 -14.06
CA ARG A 105 -5.76 -19.30 -14.61
C ARG A 105 -4.78 -19.31 -15.80
N PRO A 106 -5.28 -19.08 -17.03
CA PRO A 106 -4.46 -18.77 -18.19
C PRO A 106 -3.47 -17.64 -17.89
N THR A 107 -2.19 -17.85 -18.11
CA THR A 107 -1.14 -16.88 -17.82
C THR A 107 -0.11 -16.84 -18.95
N GLN A 108 0.18 -15.63 -19.45
CA GLN A 108 1.29 -15.40 -20.37
C GLN A 108 2.51 -14.90 -19.58
N ASP A 109 3.68 -15.49 -19.84
CA ASP A 109 4.92 -15.09 -19.19
C ASP A 109 5.57 -13.89 -19.92
N TYR A 110 5.11 -12.69 -19.58
CA TYR A 110 5.65 -11.45 -20.15
C TYR A 110 6.95 -10.97 -19.51
N ARG A 111 7.65 -11.76 -18.66
CA ARG A 111 8.85 -11.27 -17.95
C ARG A 111 9.94 -10.73 -18.87
N GLU A 112 10.20 -11.38 -20.00
CA GLU A 112 11.20 -10.92 -20.97
C GLU A 112 10.74 -9.66 -21.72
N LEU A 113 9.49 -9.61 -22.17
CA LEU A 113 8.87 -8.42 -22.75
C LEU A 113 8.94 -7.23 -21.77
N ASN A 114 8.64 -7.50 -20.50
CA ASN A 114 8.65 -6.51 -19.43
C ASN A 114 10.04 -5.92 -19.15
N LYS A 115 11.13 -6.67 -19.35
CA LYS A 115 12.50 -6.12 -19.21
C LYS A 115 12.81 -5.10 -20.32
N GLY A 116 12.28 -5.37 -21.51
CA GLY A 116 12.43 -4.53 -22.70
C GLY A 116 11.47 -3.35 -22.79
N THR A 117 10.37 -3.36 -22.03
CA THR A 117 9.37 -2.29 -22.05
C THR A 117 9.85 -1.08 -21.23
N ILE A 118 9.74 0.12 -21.80
CA ILE A 118 10.00 1.40 -21.14
C ILE A 118 8.98 1.58 -20.01
N LYS A 119 9.43 1.92 -18.80
CA LYS A 119 8.57 2.00 -17.62
C LYS A 119 7.78 3.30 -17.62
N ASN A 120 6.47 3.19 -17.46
CA ASN A 120 5.59 4.32 -17.25
C ASN A 120 5.66 4.74 -15.78
N ALA A 121 5.94 6.02 -15.54
CA ALA A 121 6.05 6.62 -14.22
C ALA A 121 4.74 7.29 -13.74
N TYR A 122 3.60 6.96 -14.35
CA TYR A 122 2.29 7.46 -13.93
C TYR A 122 2.10 7.23 -12.42
N PRO A 123 1.72 8.27 -11.66
CA PRO A 123 1.64 8.18 -10.21
C PRO A 123 0.49 7.25 -9.83
N LEU A 124 0.81 6.20 -9.05
CA LEU A 124 -0.19 5.46 -8.32
C LEU A 124 -0.41 6.17 -6.98
N PRO A 125 -1.67 6.40 -6.57
CA PRO A 125 -1.94 7.07 -5.32
C PRO A 125 -1.38 6.27 -4.14
N LEU A 126 -0.80 6.98 -3.16
CA LEU A 126 -0.29 6.33 -1.97
C LEU A 126 -1.47 5.85 -1.12
N ILE A 127 -1.43 4.58 -0.70
CA ILE A 127 -2.49 3.99 0.14
C ILE A 127 -2.72 4.84 1.39
N SER A 128 -1.67 5.42 1.97
CA SER A 128 -1.79 6.33 3.11
C SER A 128 -2.67 7.55 2.83
N GLU A 129 -2.49 8.20 1.69
CA GLU A 129 -3.25 9.40 1.29
C GLU A 129 -4.70 9.04 0.98
N LEU A 130 -4.92 7.90 0.33
CA LEU A 130 -6.26 7.39 0.05
C LEU A 130 -7.05 7.16 1.33
N LEU A 131 -6.40 6.62 2.37
CA LEU A 131 -7.05 6.36 3.66
C LEU A 131 -7.35 7.65 4.44
N ASP A 132 -6.53 8.69 4.28
CA ASP A 132 -6.77 9.97 4.96
C ASP A 132 -8.03 10.67 4.46
N LYS A 133 -8.37 10.49 3.17
CA LYS A 133 -9.61 11.01 2.58
C LYS A 133 -10.87 10.40 3.21
N LEU A 134 -10.76 9.25 3.87
CA LEU A 134 -11.90 8.54 4.46
C LEU A 134 -12.33 9.10 5.83
N LYS A 135 -11.62 10.11 6.34
CA LYS A 135 -11.98 10.80 7.58
C LYS A 135 -13.43 11.29 7.50
N GLY A 136 -14.19 11.07 8.59
CA GLY A 136 -15.60 11.51 8.71
C GLY A 136 -16.60 10.53 8.10
N ALA A 137 -16.18 9.68 7.17
CA ALA A 137 -17.06 8.72 6.53
C ALA A 137 -17.59 7.67 7.50
N THR A 138 -18.88 7.35 7.35
CA THR A 138 -19.60 6.37 8.16
C THR A 138 -20.13 5.20 7.33
N ILE A 139 -20.29 5.40 6.03
CA ILE A 139 -20.86 4.43 5.08
C ILE A 139 -19.93 4.31 3.88
N PHE A 140 -19.72 3.08 3.45
CA PHE A 140 -18.82 2.71 2.38
C PHE A 140 -19.53 1.83 1.36
N THR A 141 -19.18 2.02 0.08
CA THR A 141 -19.52 1.09 -0.99
C THR A 141 -18.25 0.80 -1.79
N LYS A 142 -17.91 -0.47 -1.91
CA LYS A 142 -16.75 -0.96 -2.65
C LYS A 142 -17.22 -1.72 -3.88
N LEU A 143 -16.65 -1.37 -5.02
CA LEU A 143 -17.02 -1.93 -6.31
C LEU A 143 -15.79 -2.57 -6.97
N ASP A 144 -15.96 -3.79 -7.48
CA ASP A 144 -14.95 -4.56 -8.24
C ASP A 144 -15.35 -4.58 -9.72
N LEU A 145 -14.51 -3.97 -10.57
CA LEU A 145 -14.72 -3.99 -12.01
C LEU A 145 -14.54 -5.40 -12.57
N ARG A 146 -15.52 -5.83 -13.37
CA ARG A 146 -15.46 -7.11 -14.07
C ARG A 146 -14.42 -7.02 -15.18
N ASN A 147 -13.49 -7.98 -15.17
CA ASN A 147 -12.41 -8.09 -16.16
C ASN A 147 -11.63 -6.77 -16.32
N GLY A 148 -11.34 -6.07 -15.22
CA GLY A 148 -10.68 -4.76 -15.15
C GLY A 148 -9.75 -4.46 -16.33
N TYR A 149 -8.57 -5.08 -16.36
CA TYR A 149 -7.59 -4.92 -17.44
C TYR A 149 -8.13 -5.14 -18.87
N ASN A 150 -9.05 -6.08 -19.08
CA ASN A 150 -9.57 -6.37 -20.43
C ASN A 150 -10.52 -5.28 -20.95
N ASN A 151 -10.93 -4.32 -20.12
CA ASN A 151 -11.72 -3.17 -20.55
C ASN A 151 -10.91 -2.11 -21.33
N VAL A 152 -9.59 -2.29 -21.42
CA VAL A 152 -8.67 -1.41 -22.15
C VAL A 152 -8.08 -2.17 -23.34
N ARG A 153 -8.09 -1.57 -24.54
CA ARG A 153 -7.47 -2.17 -25.72
C ARG A 153 -5.94 -2.08 -25.63
N ILE A 154 -5.25 -2.97 -26.34
CA ILE A 154 -3.85 -2.70 -26.69
C ILE A 154 -3.84 -1.77 -27.89
N LYS A 155 -3.00 -0.74 -27.84
CA LYS A 155 -2.85 0.27 -28.89
C LYS A 155 -2.62 -0.40 -30.26
N ASP A 156 -3.29 0.12 -31.27
CA ASP A 156 -3.13 -0.37 -32.64
C ASP A 156 -1.68 -0.26 -33.11
N GLY A 157 -1.15 -1.38 -33.59
CA GLY A 157 0.26 -1.53 -33.98
C GLY A 157 1.15 -2.14 -32.90
N ASP A 158 0.69 -2.23 -31.65
CA ASP A 158 1.46 -2.81 -30.54
C ASP A 158 1.06 -4.24 -30.20
N GLN A 159 -0.08 -4.74 -30.71
CA GLN A 159 -0.62 -6.05 -30.35
C GLN A 159 0.39 -7.20 -30.55
N TRP A 160 1.14 -7.19 -31.65
CA TRP A 160 2.13 -8.21 -31.99
C TRP A 160 3.24 -8.35 -30.93
N LYS A 161 3.55 -7.29 -30.19
CA LYS A 161 4.59 -7.28 -29.15
C LYS A 161 4.21 -8.17 -27.96
N ALA A 162 2.92 -8.27 -27.68
CA ALA A 162 2.36 -9.10 -26.62
C ALA A 162 1.92 -10.49 -27.11
N ALA A 163 2.38 -10.93 -28.29
CA ALA A 163 2.05 -12.25 -28.79
C ALA A 163 2.47 -13.36 -27.80
N PHE A 164 1.66 -14.41 -27.70
CA PHE A 164 1.89 -15.58 -26.87
C PHE A 164 1.70 -16.86 -27.66
N LYS A 165 2.44 -17.89 -27.27
CA LYS A 165 2.48 -19.16 -28.00
C LYS A 165 1.85 -20.29 -27.20
N THR A 166 1.00 -21.05 -27.87
CA THR A 166 0.40 -22.29 -27.38
C THR A 166 0.70 -23.44 -28.34
N ASN A 167 0.43 -24.68 -27.93
CA ASN A 167 0.50 -25.82 -28.85
C ASN A 167 -0.60 -25.83 -29.93
N ARG A 168 -1.53 -24.86 -29.90
CA ARG A 168 -2.55 -24.63 -30.94
C ARG A 168 -2.18 -23.51 -31.91
N GLY A 169 -1.09 -22.80 -31.67
CA GLY A 169 -0.59 -21.76 -32.57
C GLY A 169 -0.06 -20.52 -31.85
N LEU A 170 0.16 -19.47 -32.65
CA LEU A 170 0.60 -18.16 -32.17
C LEU A 170 -0.57 -17.19 -32.20
N PHE A 171 -0.79 -16.50 -31.09
CA PHE A 171 -1.87 -15.54 -30.93
C PHE A 171 -1.34 -14.22 -30.39
N GLU A 172 -2.00 -13.12 -30.71
CA GLU A 172 -1.72 -11.82 -30.12
C GLU A 172 -2.98 -11.24 -29.46
N PRO A 173 -2.84 -10.63 -28.27
CA PRO A 173 -3.94 -9.99 -27.59
C PRO A 173 -4.27 -8.63 -28.24
N THR A 174 -5.56 -8.32 -28.28
CA THR A 174 -6.09 -7.02 -28.73
C THR A 174 -6.61 -6.18 -27.57
N VAL A 175 -6.77 -6.81 -26.39
CA VAL A 175 -7.08 -6.16 -25.12
C VAL A 175 -5.95 -6.39 -24.12
N MET A 176 -5.83 -5.51 -23.14
CA MET A 176 -4.80 -5.59 -22.14
C MET A 176 -5.01 -6.82 -21.24
N PHE A 177 -3.98 -7.67 -21.17
CA PHE A 177 -3.94 -8.85 -20.31
C PHE A 177 -3.09 -8.60 -19.07
N PHE A 178 -3.34 -9.38 -18.03
CA PHE A 178 -2.55 -9.33 -16.81
C PHE A 178 -1.08 -9.70 -17.07
N GLY A 179 -0.17 -9.07 -16.34
CA GLY A 179 1.26 -9.38 -16.38
C GLY A 179 2.08 -8.52 -17.34
N LEU A 180 1.46 -7.70 -18.19
CA LEU A 180 2.16 -6.70 -18.99
C LEU A 180 2.68 -5.55 -18.09
N SER A 181 3.85 -5.00 -18.43
CA SER A 181 4.39 -3.81 -17.77
C SER A 181 3.46 -2.63 -18.01
N ASN A 182 3.39 -1.70 -17.06
CA ASN A 182 2.59 -0.48 -17.16
C ASN A 182 1.07 -0.70 -17.22
N SER A 183 0.56 -1.94 -17.21
CA SER A 183 -0.90 -2.17 -17.16
C SER A 183 -1.56 -1.51 -15.95
N PRO A 184 -0.99 -1.59 -14.72
CA PRO A 184 -1.56 -0.87 -13.58
C PRO A 184 -1.56 0.65 -13.76
N ALA A 185 -0.48 1.20 -14.32
CA ALA A 185 -0.35 2.63 -14.59
C ALA A 185 -1.38 3.10 -15.64
N THR A 186 -1.54 2.34 -16.72
CA THR A 186 -2.52 2.62 -17.79
C THR A 186 -3.94 2.58 -17.23
N PHE A 187 -4.24 1.55 -16.43
CA PHE A 187 -5.57 1.41 -15.84
C PHE A 187 -5.86 2.50 -14.79
N GLN A 188 -4.88 2.87 -13.97
CA GLN A 188 -5.04 4.00 -13.04
C GLN A 188 -5.26 5.32 -13.79
N ALA A 189 -4.54 5.56 -14.89
CA ALA A 189 -4.74 6.75 -15.72
C ALA A 189 -6.15 6.81 -16.31
N PHE A 190 -6.62 5.68 -16.85
CA PHE A 190 -8.00 5.52 -17.29
C PHE A 190 -9.00 5.88 -16.19
N MET A 191 -8.88 5.25 -15.02
CA MET A 191 -9.83 5.45 -13.94
C MET A 191 -9.81 6.88 -13.37
N ASN A 192 -8.62 7.48 -13.27
CA ASN A 192 -8.49 8.87 -12.84
C ASN A 192 -9.14 9.84 -13.84
N ASP A 193 -8.99 9.60 -15.14
CA ASP A 193 -9.63 10.43 -16.17
C ASP A 193 -11.17 10.36 -16.05
N ILE A 194 -11.72 9.14 -16.00
CA ILE A 194 -13.17 8.96 -16.00
C ILE A 194 -13.87 9.24 -14.67
N LEU A 195 -13.15 9.32 -13.55
CA LEU A 195 -13.70 9.60 -12.22
C LEU A 195 -13.07 10.85 -11.58
N SER A 196 -12.38 11.68 -12.37
CA SER A 196 -11.65 12.87 -11.92
C SER A 196 -12.49 13.78 -11.04
N ASP A 197 -13.67 14.17 -11.51
CA ASP A 197 -14.61 15.01 -10.77
C ASP A 197 -15.02 14.41 -9.42
N PHE A 198 -15.22 13.09 -9.34
CA PHE A 198 -15.60 12.44 -8.08
C PHE A 198 -14.42 12.34 -7.10
N ILE A 199 -13.20 12.18 -7.62
CA ILE A 199 -11.96 12.17 -6.84
C ILE A 199 -11.66 13.58 -6.30
N ASP A 200 -11.91 14.61 -7.10
CA ASP A 200 -11.72 16.02 -6.77
C ASP A 200 -12.77 16.52 -5.77
N GLU A 201 -14.02 16.07 -5.89
CA GLU A 201 -15.07 16.28 -4.87
C GLU A 201 -14.77 15.53 -3.55
N GLY A 202 -13.81 14.61 -3.54
CA GLY A 202 -13.25 14.02 -2.33
C GLY A 202 -14.04 12.86 -1.71
N TRP A 203 -15.03 12.29 -2.40
CA TRP A 203 -15.84 11.16 -1.90
C TRP A 203 -15.60 9.83 -2.63
N CYS A 204 -14.74 9.84 -3.65
CA CYS A 204 -14.35 8.66 -4.41
C CYS A 204 -12.83 8.43 -4.36
N VAL A 205 -12.45 7.18 -4.14
CA VAL A 205 -11.07 6.71 -4.18
C VAL A 205 -10.99 5.54 -5.15
N VAL A 206 -9.97 5.57 -6.02
CA VAL A 206 -9.76 4.52 -7.01
C VAL A 206 -8.33 4.02 -6.94
N TYR A 207 -8.17 2.71 -6.92
CA TYR A 207 -6.88 2.05 -6.99
C TYR A 207 -6.98 0.90 -7.99
N MET A 208 -6.47 1.13 -9.20
CA MET A 208 -6.63 0.20 -10.32
C MET A 208 -8.11 -0.18 -10.52
N ASP A 209 -8.44 -1.48 -10.42
CA ASP A 209 -9.78 -2.03 -10.64
C ASP A 209 -10.74 -1.83 -9.45
N ASP A 210 -10.21 -1.45 -8.28
CA ASP A 210 -10.99 -1.29 -7.04
C ASP A 210 -11.44 0.16 -6.89
N ILE A 211 -12.76 0.37 -6.76
CA ILE A 211 -13.37 1.67 -6.51
C ILE A 211 -14.00 1.65 -5.12
N LEU A 212 -13.72 2.69 -4.33
CA LEU A 212 -14.36 2.92 -3.04
C LEU A 212 -15.05 4.28 -3.06
N ILE A 213 -16.32 4.30 -2.70
CA ILE A 213 -17.07 5.52 -2.39
C ILE A 213 -17.44 5.52 -0.92
N PHE A 214 -17.48 6.70 -0.33
CA PHE A 214 -17.68 6.86 1.10
C PHE A 214 -18.40 8.16 1.40
N SER A 215 -19.21 8.18 2.46
CA SER A 215 -20.04 9.34 2.82
C SER A 215 -20.39 9.33 4.30
N GLU A 216 -20.84 10.47 4.82
CA GLU A 216 -21.29 10.61 6.21
C GLU A 216 -22.78 10.27 6.37
N GLY A 217 -23.60 10.57 5.36
CA GLY A 217 -25.05 10.39 5.38
C GLY A 217 -25.53 9.36 4.36
N ARG A 218 -26.61 8.63 4.69
CA ARG A 218 -27.18 7.59 3.81
C ARG A 218 -27.71 8.13 2.48
N ASP A 219 -28.37 9.29 2.50
CA ASP A 219 -29.03 9.81 1.30
C ASP A 219 -28.01 10.34 0.29
N ASP A 220 -27.02 11.10 0.76
CA ASP A 220 -25.87 11.53 -0.04
C ASP A 220 -25.06 10.32 -0.56
N HIS A 221 -24.90 9.26 0.24
CA HIS A 221 -24.24 8.04 -0.20
C HIS A 221 -24.97 7.38 -1.38
N LYS A 222 -26.30 7.25 -1.30
CA LYS A 222 -27.11 6.69 -2.39
C LYS A 222 -26.99 7.54 -3.65
N GLU A 223 -27.06 8.86 -3.52
CA GLU A 223 -26.90 9.76 -4.66
C GLU A 223 -25.53 9.59 -5.33
N ARG A 224 -24.45 9.55 -4.54
CA ARG A 224 -23.08 9.30 -5.02
C ARG A 224 -22.95 7.96 -5.72
N THR A 225 -23.53 6.90 -5.15
CA THR A 225 -23.57 5.57 -5.78
C THR A 225 -24.30 5.62 -7.13
N GLU A 226 -25.45 6.29 -7.22
CA GLU A 226 -26.18 6.44 -8.48
C GLU A 226 -25.43 7.28 -9.51
N ARG A 227 -24.75 8.36 -9.09
CA ARG A 227 -23.84 9.16 -9.95
C ARG A 227 -22.72 8.29 -10.52
N LEU A 228 -22.09 7.47 -9.69
CA LEU A 228 -21.05 6.55 -10.11
C LEU A 228 -21.58 5.50 -11.10
N MET A 229 -22.73 4.89 -10.82
CA MET A 229 -23.35 3.91 -11.72
C MET A 229 -23.68 4.50 -13.10
N ARG A 230 -24.14 5.77 -13.16
CA ARG A 230 -24.33 6.49 -14.43
C ARG A 230 -23.02 6.68 -15.19
N ARG A 231 -21.93 7.04 -14.50
CA ARG A 231 -20.61 7.18 -15.11
C ARG A 231 -20.11 5.84 -15.66
N LEU A 232 -20.18 4.77 -14.86
CA LEU A 232 -19.79 3.43 -15.31
C LEU A 232 -20.59 2.99 -16.54
N LYS A 233 -21.90 3.26 -16.57
CA LYS A 233 -22.74 3.00 -17.75
C LYS A 233 -22.31 3.78 -18.98
N THR A 234 -21.99 5.07 -18.82
CA THR A 234 -21.53 5.94 -19.92
C THR A 234 -20.20 5.46 -20.52
N HIS A 235 -19.29 4.97 -19.68
CA HIS A 235 -18.01 4.40 -20.12
C HIS A 235 -18.06 2.89 -20.40
N ASP A 236 -19.26 2.31 -20.40
CA ASP A 236 -19.53 0.91 -20.71
C ASP A 236 -18.72 -0.08 -19.85
N LEU A 237 -18.58 0.25 -18.57
CA LEU A 237 -17.93 -0.57 -17.55
C LEU A 237 -18.96 -1.43 -16.80
N PHE A 238 -18.52 -2.60 -16.37
CA PHE A 238 -19.36 -3.61 -15.71
C PHE A 238 -18.75 -4.02 -14.38
N LEU A 239 -19.61 -4.41 -13.45
CA LEU A 239 -19.23 -4.78 -12.10
C LEU A 239 -19.40 -6.29 -11.87
N LYS A 240 -18.65 -6.80 -10.90
CA LYS A 240 -18.80 -8.15 -10.40
C LYS A 240 -19.61 -8.11 -9.09
N PRO A 241 -20.94 -8.35 -9.12
CA PRO A 241 -21.79 -8.15 -7.94
C PRO A 241 -21.37 -9.03 -6.77
N GLU A 242 -20.84 -10.23 -7.02
CA GLU A 242 -20.41 -11.16 -5.96
C GLU A 242 -19.17 -10.69 -5.19
N LYS A 243 -18.55 -9.59 -5.62
CA LYS A 243 -17.38 -8.97 -4.98
C LYS A 243 -17.62 -7.50 -4.61
N CYS A 244 -18.79 -6.96 -4.92
CA CYS A 244 -19.15 -5.62 -4.51
C CYS A 244 -19.76 -5.66 -3.11
N GLU A 245 -19.52 -4.62 -2.33
CA GLU A 245 -20.09 -4.41 -1.01
C GLU A 245 -20.78 -3.05 -1.03
N PHE A 246 -22.07 -2.98 -0.68
CA PHE A 246 -22.89 -1.77 -0.80
C PHE A 246 -23.41 -1.32 0.55
N ASP A 247 -23.37 -0.01 0.79
CA ASP A 247 -23.97 0.65 1.96
C ASP A 247 -23.52 0.06 3.31
N VAL A 248 -22.28 -0.40 3.39
CA VAL A 248 -21.72 -1.07 4.57
C VAL A 248 -21.04 -0.07 5.51
N ILE A 249 -21.02 -0.38 6.80
CA ILE A 249 -20.29 0.41 7.82
C ILE A 249 -18.82 -0.03 7.93
N GLU A 250 -18.52 -1.25 7.49
CA GLU A 250 -17.19 -1.84 7.52
C GLU A 250 -16.89 -2.43 6.15
N VAL A 251 -15.70 -2.15 5.62
CA VAL A 251 -15.28 -2.66 4.32
C VAL A 251 -13.79 -3.01 4.34
N ILE A 252 -13.43 -4.08 3.61
CA ILE A 252 -12.02 -4.41 3.37
C ILE A 252 -11.59 -3.75 2.05
N PHE A 253 -10.68 -2.78 2.13
CA PHE A 253 -10.15 -2.09 0.95
C PHE A 253 -8.63 -1.99 1.05
N LEU A 254 -7.94 -2.32 -0.05
CA LEU A 254 -6.47 -2.34 -0.15
C LEU A 254 -5.75 -3.11 0.97
N GLY A 255 -6.37 -4.21 1.45
CA GLY A 255 -5.78 -5.05 2.51
C GLY A 255 -5.89 -4.45 3.92
N MET A 256 -6.79 -3.50 4.13
CA MET A 256 -7.09 -2.95 5.45
C MET A 256 -8.60 -2.99 5.70
N VAL A 257 -8.98 -3.20 6.96
CA VAL A 257 -10.36 -3.07 7.41
C VAL A 257 -10.59 -1.60 7.72
N ILE A 258 -11.65 -1.04 7.15
CA ILE A 258 -12.01 0.36 7.27
C ILE A 258 -13.36 0.43 7.98
N ARG A 259 -13.41 1.22 9.05
CA ARG A 259 -14.58 1.50 9.88
C ARG A 259 -14.67 3.01 10.12
N PRO A 260 -15.81 3.54 10.60
CA PRO A 260 -15.93 4.96 10.87
C PRO A 260 -14.89 5.40 11.89
N GLY A 261 -13.95 6.26 11.48
CA GLY A 261 -12.86 6.77 12.31
C GLY A 261 -11.70 5.81 12.60
N TYR A 262 -11.74 4.56 12.11
CA TYR A 262 -10.76 3.54 12.47
C TYR A 262 -10.26 2.72 11.28
N ILE A 263 -8.99 2.34 11.33
CA ILE A 263 -8.34 1.46 10.35
C ILE A 263 -7.66 0.31 11.10
N ALA A 264 -7.86 -0.91 10.60
CA ALA A 264 -7.22 -2.10 11.12
C ALA A 264 -6.61 -2.95 9.98
N MET A 265 -5.80 -3.95 10.37
CA MET A 265 -5.22 -4.91 9.43
C MET A 265 -6.27 -5.94 8.99
N ASP A 266 -6.18 -6.42 7.74
CA ASP A 266 -7.11 -7.43 7.22
C ASP A 266 -6.91 -8.81 7.89
N PRO A 267 -7.90 -9.34 8.63
CA PRO A 267 -7.77 -10.61 9.35
C PRO A 267 -7.52 -11.79 8.41
N VAL A 268 -7.99 -11.74 7.16
CA VAL A 268 -7.74 -12.78 6.15
C VAL A 268 -6.26 -12.80 5.75
N LYS A 269 -5.61 -11.63 5.72
CA LYS A 269 -4.16 -11.53 5.49
C LYS A 269 -3.37 -11.97 6.72
N LEU A 270 -3.89 -11.72 7.91
CA LEU A 270 -3.27 -12.12 9.17
C LEU A 270 -3.38 -13.63 9.45
N ALA A 271 -4.42 -14.31 8.98
CA ALA A 271 -4.65 -15.73 9.23
C ALA A 271 -3.43 -16.60 8.85
N GLY A 272 -2.77 -16.29 7.74
CA GLY A 272 -1.56 -17.01 7.30
C GLY A 272 -0.31 -16.73 8.15
N ILE A 273 -0.32 -15.71 9.01
CA ILE A 273 0.81 -15.38 9.89
C ILE A 273 0.85 -16.34 11.08
N ALA A 274 -0.30 -16.71 11.64
CA ALA A 274 -0.38 -17.58 12.81
C ALA A 274 0.36 -18.91 12.57
N ASP A 275 0.18 -19.48 11.37
CA ASP A 275 0.81 -20.72 10.95
C ASP A 275 2.14 -20.53 10.20
N TRP A 276 2.62 -19.29 10.06
CA TRP A 276 3.86 -19.02 9.34
C TRP A 276 5.04 -19.65 10.09
N GLU A 277 5.74 -20.57 9.42
CA GLU A 277 6.90 -21.26 9.97
C GLU A 277 8.17 -20.39 9.92
N PRO A 278 9.10 -20.52 10.89
CA PRO A 278 10.36 -19.80 10.88
C PRO A 278 11.11 -19.94 9.54
N PRO A 279 11.40 -18.83 8.83
CA PRO A 279 12.07 -18.88 7.55
C PRO A 279 13.44 -19.59 7.64
N GLN A 280 13.66 -20.56 6.76
CA GLN A 280 14.93 -21.29 6.66
C GLN A 280 15.88 -20.72 5.59
N THR A 281 15.45 -19.68 4.87
CA THR A 281 16.23 -19.09 3.77
C THR A 281 16.14 -17.57 3.77
N VAL A 282 17.16 -16.91 3.20
CA VAL A 282 17.17 -15.45 2.97
C VAL A 282 15.93 -15.00 2.18
N LYS A 283 15.50 -15.80 1.19
CA LYS A 283 14.29 -15.52 0.42
C LYS A 283 13.03 -15.56 1.30
N GLY A 284 12.93 -16.54 2.19
CA GLY A 284 11.84 -16.62 3.17
C GLY A 284 11.82 -15.43 4.14
N VAL A 285 12.99 -15.02 4.65
CA VAL A 285 13.11 -13.83 5.51
C VAL A 285 12.68 -12.57 4.76
N ARG A 286 13.11 -12.38 3.51
CA ARG A 286 12.67 -11.25 2.68
C ARG A 286 11.16 -11.24 2.46
N ALA A 287 10.55 -12.41 2.26
CA ALA A 287 9.10 -12.52 2.11
C ALA A 287 8.36 -12.09 3.39
N PHE A 288 8.80 -12.59 4.56
CA PHE A 288 8.21 -12.23 5.85
C PHE A 288 8.37 -10.74 6.18
N LEU A 289 9.58 -10.19 6.01
CA LEU A 289 9.82 -8.76 6.23
C LEU A 289 9.09 -7.88 5.21
N GLY A 290 9.00 -8.33 3.95
CA GLY A 290 8.21 -7.64 2.92
C GLY A 290 6.73 -7.53 3.30
N PHE A 291 6.16 -8.60 3.85
CA PHE A 291 4.82 -8.57 4.42
C PHE A 291 4.72 -7.58 5.58
N GLY A 292 5.63 -7.66 6.56
CA GLY A 292 5.56 -6.80 7.73
C GLY A 292 5.80 -5.32 7.44
N ASN A 293 6.58 -4.98 6.40
CA ASN A 293 6.78 -3.61 5.94
C ASN A 293 5.47 -2.94 5.49
N PHE A 294 4.52 -3.71 4.94
CA PHE A 294 3.20 -3.19 4.57
C PHE A 294 2.38 -2.75 5.80
N TYR A 295 2.52 -3.49 6.90
CA TYR A 295 1.80 -3.26 8.15
C TYR A 295 2.62 -2.56 9.24
N GLN A 296 3.85 -2.13 8.95
CA GLN A 296 4.74 -1.54 9.96
C GLN A 296 4.12 -0.31 10.65
N LYS A 297 3.24 0.42 9.95
CA LYS A 297 2.52 1.58 10.49
C LYS A 297 1.57 1.26 11.65
N PHE A 298 1.26 -0.02 11.86
CA PHE A 298 0.45 -0.54 12.97
C PHE A 298 1.30 -1.03 14.14
N ILE A 299 2.62 -1.16 13.97
CA ILE A 299 3.51 -1.79 14.95
C ILE A 299 4.54 -0.80 15.47
N GLY A 300 4.43 -0.46 16.76
CA GLY A 300 5.45 0.29 17.47
C GLY A 300 6.81 -0.42 17.46
N LYS A 301 7.88 0.34 17.27
CA LYS A 301 9.28 -0.13 17.30
C LYS A 301 9.62 -1.22 16.28
N TYR A 302 8.90 -1.25 15.16
CA TYR A 302 9.05 -2.27 14.11
C TYR A 302 10.50 -2.47 13.61
N ALA A 303 11.27 -1.39 13.40
CA ALA A 303 12.66 -1.48 12.95
C ALA A 303 13.58 -2.13 13.99
N HIS A 304 13.30 -1.93 15.28
CA HIS A 304 14.02 -2.59 16.36
C HIS A 304 13.68 -4.09 16.40
N LEU A 305 12.39 -4.43 16.33
CA LEU A 305 11.91 -5.82 16.34
C LEU A 305 12.44 -6.64 15.16
N THR A 306 12.48 -6.05 13.97
CA THR A 306 12.93 -6.73 12.75
C THR A 306 14.44 -6.80 12.59
N ARG A 307 15.23 -6.14 13.45
CA ARG A 307 16.68 -6.06 13.30
C ARG A 307 17.35 -7.44 13.19
N PRO A 308 17.10 -8.42 14.09
CA PRO A 308 17.77 -9.73 13.99
C PRO A 308 17.51 -10.41 12.65
N LEU A 309 16.30 -10.19 12.08
CA LEU A 309 15.91 -10.73 10.77
C LEU A 309 16.55 -9.96 9.62
N ASN A 310 16.63 -8.63 9.69
CA ASN A 310 17.33 -7.80 8.70
C ASN A 310 18.83 -8.13 8.64
N ASP A 311 19.44 -8.46 9.77
CA ASP A 311 20.86 -8.85 9.80
C ASP A 311 21.12 -10.17 9.05
N LEU A 312 20.10 -11.01 8.81
CA LEU A 312 20.19 -12.20 7.95
C LEU A 312 20.20 -11.86 6.44
N LEU A 313 19.84 -10.63 6.07
CA LEU A 313 19.79 -10.18 4.68
C LEU A 313 21.10 -9.56 4.18
N GLN A 314 22.06 -9.33 5.08
CA GLN A 314 23.34 -8.70 4.76
C GLN A 314 24.16 -9.57 3.81
N LYS A 315 24.84 -8.94 2.85
CA LYS A 315 25.72 -9.63 1.90
C LYS A 315 26.91 -10.25 2.65
N ASN A 316 27.36 -11.42 2.20
CA ASN A 316 28.51 -12.16 2.74
C ASN A 316 28.35 -12.68 4.19
N ARG A 317 27.14 -12.72 4.73
CA ARG A 317 26.85 -13.35 6.03
C ARG A 317 26.28 -14.76 5.84
N LYS A 318 26.78 -15.74 6.60
CA LYS A 318 26.18 -17.08 6.64
C LYS A 318 24.76 -16.98 7.20
N PHE A 319 23.82 -17.67 6.57
CA PHE A 319 22.46 -17.76 7.09
C PHE A 319 22.46 -18.63 8.34
N GLU A 320 22.16 -18.03 9.48
CA GLU A 320 22.08 -18.72 10.77
C GLU A 320 20.86 -18.21 11.53
N TRP A 321 19.88 -19.09 11.74
CA TRP A 321 18.69 -18.75 12.50
C TRP A 321 18.97 -18.84 14.00
N THR A 322 19.28 -17.70 14.60
CA THR A 322 19.63 -17.63 16.03
C THR A 322 18.39 -17.58 16.93
N ARG A 323 18.58 -17.82 18.24
CA ARG A 323 17.52 -17.61 19.25
C ARG A 323 16.93 -16.20 19.22
N GLN A 324 17.75 -15.17 18.91
CA GLN A 324 17.27 -13.80 18.77
C GLN A 324 16.36 -13.62 17.54
N CYS A 325 16.65 -14.32 16.43
CA CYS A 325 15.78 -14.35 15.27
C CYS A 325 14.43 -14.99 15.60
N GLN A 326 14.44 -16.09 16.37
CA GLN A 326 13.21 -16.75 16.80
C GLN A 326 12.35 -15.85 17.69
N ILE A 327 12.95 -15.23 18.72
CA ILE A 327 12.23 -14.29 19.60
C ILE A 327 11.65 -13.11 18.81
N ALA A 328 12.42 -12.53 17.89
CA ALA A 328 11.94 -11.44 17.04
C ALA A 328 10.77 -11.88 16.15
N PHE A 329 10.87 -13.06 15.55
CA PHE A 329 9.84 -13.64 14.70
C PHE A 329 8.53 -13.87 15.47
N ASP A 330 8.59 -14.54 16.62
CA ASP A 330 7.42 -14.84 17.44
C ASP A 330 6.76 -13.57 18.00
N LEU A 331 7.57 -12.61 18.46
CA LEU A 331 7.06 -11.33 18.95
C LEU A 331 6.37 -10.53 17.84
N LEU A 332 6.91 -10.54 16.61
CA LEU A 332 6.26 -9.92 15.46
C LEU A 332 4.93 -10.60 15.14
N LYS A 333 4.87 -11.94 15.16
CA LYS A 333 3.61 -12.69 14.98
C LYS A 333 2.56 -12.27 16.01
N VAL A 334 2.92 -12.22 17.30
CA VAL A 334 2.02 -11.76 18.36
C VAL A 334 1.55 -10.32 18.10
N LYS A 335 2.44 -9.42 17.70
CA LYS A 335 2.07 -8.01 17.38
C LYS A 335 1.13 -7.90 16.19
N PHE A 336 1.34 -8.68 15.13
CA PHE A 336 0.41 -8.74 14.00
C PHE A 336 -0.97 -9.26 14.42
N LEU A 337 -1.02 -10.25 15.30
CA LEU A 337 -2.25 -10.87 15.79
C LEU A 337 -2.95 -10.08 16.90
N SER A 338 -2.25 -9.14 17.55
CA SER A 338 -2.84 -8.28 18.60
C SER A 338 -3.77 -7.18 18.08
N GLU A 339 -3.99 -7.11 16.76
CA GLU A 339 -4.92 -6.20 16.06
C GLU A 339 -4.93 -4.75 16.61
N PRO A 340 -3.79 -4.03 16.58
CA PRO A 340 -3.78 -2.60 16.90
C PRO A 340 -4.70 -1.84 15.94
N ILE A 341 -5.75 -1.25 16.50
CA ILE A 341 -6.65 -0.34 15.80
C ILE A 341 -5.97 1.03 15.75
N LEU A 342 -5.87 1.61 14.56
CA LEU A 342 -5.40 2.99 14.38
C LEU A 342 -6.60 3.92 14.21
N VAL A 343 -6.55 5.08 14.88
CA VAL A 343 -7.48 6.17 14.62
C VAL A 343 -7.06 6.93 13.37
N MET A 344 -8.03 7.24 12.49
CA MET A 344 -7.76 8.06 11.30
C MET A 344 -7.29 9.47 11.71
N PRO A 345 -6.17 9.97 11.16
CA PRO A 345 -5.70 11.32 11.46
C PRO A 345 -6.73 12.41 11.14
N ASP A 346 -6.90 13.35 12.06
CA ASP A 346 -7.82 14.47 11.99
C ASP A 346 -7.06 15.80 12.12
N VAL A 347 -6.86 16.50 11.00
CA VAL A 347 -6.15 17.79 10.98
C VAL A 347 -6.85 18.93 11.73
N ASP A 348 -8.11 18.74 12.09
CA ASP A 348 -8.90 19.70 12.88
C ASP A 348 -8.84 19.39 14.39
N LYS A 349 -7.98 18.46 14.80
CA LYS A 349 -7.72 18.14 16.21
C LYS A 349 -6.23 18.23 16.54
N PRO A 350 -5.87 18.52 17.81
CA PRO A 350 -4.47 18.53 18.24
C PRO A 350 -3.79 17.17 18.02
N PHE A 351 -2.55 17.20 17.55
CA PHE A 351 -1.68 16.04 17.45
C PHE A 351 -0.69 15.98 18.61
N CYS A 352 -0.36 14.75 19.00
CA CYS A 352 0.73 14.45 19.91
C CYS A 352 1.69 13.46 19.25
N ILE A 353 2.98 13.76 19.30
CA ILE A 353 4.05 12.88 18.83
C ILE A 353 4.79 12.36 20.04
N GLU A 354 4.91 11.04 20.14
CA GLU A 354 5.89 10.41 21.02
C GLU A 354 7.06 9.99 20.17
N ALA A 355 8.26 10.51 20.44
CA ALA A 355 9.46 10.16 19.70
C ALA A 355 10.52 9.57 20.62
N ASP A 356 11.08 8.43 20.22
CA ASP A 356 12.19 7.79 20.92
C ASP A 356 13.33 7.42 19.97
N ALA A 357 14.53 7.36 20.53
CA ALA A 357 15.71 6.93 19.80
C ALA A 357 16.49 5.91 20.61
N SER A 358 16.90 4.84 19.93
CA SER A 358 17.83 3.86 20.46
C SER A 358 19.19 4.00 19.79
N LYS A 359 20.17 3.18 20.21
CA LYS A 359 21.46 3.07 19.53
C LYS A 359 21.36 2.59 18.07
N TRP A 360 20.22 2.02 17.66
CA TRP A 360 20.10 1.31 16.38
C TRP A 360 18.97 1.78 15.47
N ALA A 361 17.95 2.41 16.02
CA ALA A 361 16.76 2.86 15.30
C ALA A 361 16.09 4.03 16.02
N THR A 362 15.35 4.83 15.25
CA THR A 362 14.40 5.83 15.75
C THR A 362 12.99 5.25 15.69
N GLY A 363 12.16 5.57 16.67
CA GLY A 363 10.73 5.30 16.70
C GLY A 363 9.95 6.59 16.90
N ALA A 364 8.74 6.64 16.34
CA ALA A 364 7.78 7.66 16.70
C ALA A 364 6.35 7.14 16.61
N VAL A 365 5.44 7.71 17.39
CA VAL A 365 4.00 7.46 17.33
C VAL A 365 3.28 8.78 17.20
N LEU A 366 2.47 8.91 16.14
CA LEU A 366 1.50 9.99 16.02
C LEU A 366 0.25 9.55 16.77
N ARG A 367 -0.22 10.36 17.71
CA ARG A 367 -1.39 10.10 18.54
C ARG A 367 -2.38 11.25 18.45
N GLN A 368 -3.66 10.92 18.59
CA GLN A 368 -4.75 11.87 18.77
C GLN A 368 -5.76 11.35 19.78
N LYS A 369 -6.52 12.26 20.39
CA LYS A 369 -7.63 11.87 21.25
C LYS A 369 -8.77 11.30 20.42
N GLY A 370 -9.21 10.10 20.77
CA GLY A 370 -10.36 9.45 20.19
C GLY A 370 -11.68 10.08 20.67
N PRO A 371 -12.83 9.56 20.21
CA PRO A 371 -14.15 9.96 20.71
C PRO A 371 -14.34 9.75 22.22
N ASP A 372 -13.58 8.83 22.81
CA ASP A 372 -13.53 8.53 24.24
C ASP A 372 -12.69 9.52 25.06
N GLY A 373 -12.01 10.47 24.40
CA GLY A 373 -11.12 11.43 25.05
C GLY A 373 -9.72 10.89 25.38
N GLU A 374 -9.48 9.60 25.12
CA GLU A 374 -8.21 8.92 25.38
C GLU A 374 -7.26 9.03 24.18
N TRP A 375 -5.95 8.96 24.44
CA TRP A 375 -4.95 9.06 23.38
C TRP A 375 -4.81 7.73 22.63
N HIS A 376 -5.14 7.74 21.34
CA HIS A 376 -5.01 6.57 20.46
C HIS A 376 -3.90 6.77 19.43
N PRO A 377 -3.20 5.70 19.03
CA PRO A 377 -2.24 5.76 17.95
C PRO A 377 -2.95 5.99 16.61
N CYS A 378 -2.47 6.96 15.84
CA CYS A 378 -2.87 7.19 14.46
C CYS A 378 -1.92 6.49 13.50
N ARG A 379 -0.61 6.61 13.73
CA ARG A 379 0.44 6.00 12.90
C ARG A 379 1.70 5.72 13.72
N TYR A 380 2.34 4.59 13.47
CA TYR A 380 3.69 4.30 13.96
C TYR A 380 4.73 4.56 12.87
N LEU A 381 5.86 5.16 13.25
CA LEU A 381 7.05 5.30 12.42
C LEU A 381 8.21 4.57 13.09
N SER A 382 8.95 3.79 12.32
CA SER A 382 10.16 3.15 12.83
C SER A 382 11.20 3.04 11.72
N LYS A 383 12.42 3.54 11.99
CA LYS A 383 13.47 3.61 10.98
C LYS A 383 14.83 3.28 11.57
N SER A 384 15.51 2.31 10.96
CA SER A 384 16.88 1.95 11.33
C SER A 384 17.84 3.13 11.12
N LEU A 385 18.85 3.24 11.98
CA LEU A 385 19.95 4.18 11.83
C LEU A 385 20.99 3.61 10.85
N SER A 386 21.44 4.46 9.92
CA SER A 386 22.58 4.19 9.05
C SER A 386 23.87 4.06 9.88
N PRO A 387 24.97 3.49 9.32
CA PRO A 387 26.25 3.41 10.04
C PRO A 387 26.71 4.77 10.56
N THR A 388 26.53 5.84 9.78
CA THR A 388 26.87 7.21 10.17
C THR A 388 25.97 7.72 11.29
N GLU A 389 24.65 7.51 11.19
CA GLU A 389 23.69 7.98 12.20
C GLU A 389 23.84 7.25 13.55
N ARG A 390 24.34 6.01 13.54
CA ARG A 390 24.67 5.26 14.77
C ARG A 390 25.79 5.90 15.56
N ASN A 391 26.64 6.69 14.94
CA ASN A 391 27.73 7.41 15.61
C ASN A 391 27.29 8.77 16.16
N TYR A 392 26.03 9.17 15.95
CA TYR A 392 25.54 10.43 16.51
C TYR A 392 25.50 10.37 18.03
N GLU A 393 25.68 11.52 18.67
CA GLU A 393 25.47 11.65 20.10
C GLU A 393 23.99 11.38 20.46
N ILE A 394 23.74 11.06 21.72
CA ILE A 394 22.40 10.63 22.17
C ILE A 394 21.35 11.72 21.87
N TYR A 395 21.66 12.99 22.19
CA TYR A 395 20.79 14.13 21.91
C TYR A 395 20.52 14.32 20.41
N ASP A 396 21.50 14.08 19.54
CA ASP A 396 21.34 14.15 18.09
C ASP A 396 20.44 13.03 17.56
N ARG A 397 20.47 11.84 18.18
CA ARG A 397 19.60 10.72 17.78
C ARG A 397 18.14 10.96 18.18
N GLU A 398 17.92 11.56 19.35
CA GLU A 398 16.58 11.96 19.80
C GLU A 398 16.00 13.05 18.88
N LEU A 399 16.79 14.09 18.59
CA LEU A 399 16.39 15.14 17.66
C LEU A 399 16.12 14.57 16.25
N LEU A 400 16.91 13.58 15.82
CA LEU A 400 16.68 12.87 14.57
C LEU A 400 15.34 12.10 14.57
N ALA A 401 14.92 11.53 15.70
CA ALA A 401 13.62 10.85 15.80
C ALA A 401 12.46 11.84 15.62
N ILE A 402 12.53 13.00 16.27
CA ILE A 402 11.56 14.10 16.12
C ILE A 402 11.55 14.61 14.68
N TYR A 403 12.73 14.92 14.13
CA TYR A 403 12.88 15.38 12.76
C TYR A 403 12.27 14.40 11.75
N ARG A 404 12.54 13.08 11.89
CA ARG A 404 11.98 12.04 11.03
C ARG A 404 10.46 11.95 11.15
N ALA A 405 9.92 12.07 12.36
CA ALA A 405 8.47 12.07 12.59
C ALA A 405 7.79 13.26 11.89
N LEU A 406 8.36 14.46 12.05
CA LEU A 406 7.85 15.69 11.43
C LEU A 406 8.01 15.67 9.90
N MET A 407 9.08 15.08 9.37
CA MET A 407 9.21 14.87 7.93
C MET A 407 8.14 13.93 7.39
N GLU A 408 7.92 12.79 8.04
CA GLU A 408 6.96 11.77 7.60
C GLU A 408 5.52 12.28 7.65
N TRP A 409 5.18 13.05 8.68
CA TRP A 409 3.82 13.55 8.92
C TRP A 409 3.68 15.04 8.60
N ARG A 410 4.60 15.58 7.80
CA ARG A 410 4.64 17.00 7.43
C ARG A 410 3.29 17.49 6.90
N HIS A 411 2.63 16.68 6.08
CA HIS A 411 1.34 17.00 5.45
C HIS A 411 0.17 17.14 6.42
N TYR A 412 0.24 16.59 7.64
CA TYR A 412 -0.77 16.83 8.68
C TYR A 412 -0.40 17.99 9.61
N LEU A 413 0.90 18.17 9.87
CA LEU A 413 1.38 18.94 11.01
C LEU A 413 1.80 20.37 10.64
N MET A 414 2.30 20.56 9.42
CA MET A 414 2.80 21.85 8.98
C MET A 414 1.64 22.80 8.68
N GLY A 415 1.69 24.03 9.22
CA GLY A 415 0.61 25.01 9.08
C GLY A 415 -0.70 24.59 9.77
N GLY A 416 -0.64 23.63 10.70
CA GLY A 416 -1.80 23.16 11.45
C GLY A 416 -2.41 24.24 12.35
N LYS A 417 -3.71 24.10 12.66
CA LYS A 417 -4.46 25.02 13.53
C LYS A 417 -4.01 24.95 15.00
N PHE A 418 -3.33 23.87 15.38
CA PHE A 418 -2.97 23.57 16.75
C PHE A 418 -1.48 23.38 16.88
N LYS A 419 -0.94 23.78 18.03
CA LYS A 419 0.40 23.42 18.45
C LYS A 419 0.54 21.90 18.53
N VAL A 420 1.57 21.36 17.90
CA VAL A 420 1.90 19.93 17.91
C VAL A 420 2.72 19.64 19.17
N LEU A 421 2.17 18.80 20.06
CA LEU A 421 2.89 18.39 21.25
C LEU A 421 3.85 17.26 20.91
N VAL A 422 5.10 17.37 21.32
CA VAL A 422 6.11 16.32 21.19
C VAL A 422 6.52 15.88 22.59
N LEU A 423 6.15 14.67 22.95
CA LEU A 423 6.58 14.01 24.16
C LEU A 423 7.92 13.33 23.90
N SER A 424 8.90 13.67 24.72
CA SER A 424 10.20 13.00 24.72
C SER A 424 10.57 12.62 26.15
N ASP A 425 11.19 11.46 26.29
CA ASP A 425 11.62 10.88 27.56
C ASP A 425 12.89 11.51 28.12
N HIS A 426 13.52 12.41 27.36
CA HIS A 426 14.89 12.80 27.62
C HIS A 426 15.06 14.26 27.98
N LYS A 427 15.63 14.49 29.17
CA LYS A 427 16.22 15.78 29.57
C LYS A 427 17.28 16.26 28.58
N ASN A 428 17.79 15.40 27.69
CA ASN A 428 18.85 15.74 26.75
C ASN A 428 18.43 16.76 25.70
N LEU A 429 17.14 16.87 25.36
CA LEU A 429 16.67 17.95 24.49
C LEU A 429 16.84 19.35 25.12
N THR A 430 17.04 19.44 26.44
CA THR A 430 17.43 20.70 27.09
C THR A 430 18.82 21.19 26.67
N TYR A 431 19.70 20.30 26.18
CA TYR A 431 20.99 20.68 25.59
C TYR A 431 20.82 21.71 24.48
N PHE A 432 19.80 21.52 23.63
CA PHE A 432 19.46 22.41 22.52
C PHE A 432 18.76 23.71 22.93
N ARG A 433 18.49 23.94 24.23
CA ARG A 433 18.00 25.23 24.76
C ARG A 433 19.13 26.25 24.94
N THR A 434 20.36 25.77 25.11
CA THR A 434 21.53 26.63 25.21
C THR A 434 22.04 26.97 23.82
N ALA A 435 22.64 28.15 23.67
CA ALA A 435 23.23 28.53 22.40
C ALA A 435 24.43 27.61 22.11
N GLN A 436 24.43 26.97 20.95
CA GLN A 436 25.43 25.97 20.59
C GLN A 436 25.96 26.28 19.20
N LYS A 437 27.22 25.91 18.97
CA LYS A 437 27.79 25.94 17.63
C LYS A 437 27.22 24.79 16.81
N LEU A 438 26.28 25.12 15.92
CA LEU A 438 25.58 24.10 15.15
C LEU A 438 26.44 23.55 14.02
N ASN A 439 26.51 22.23 13.93
CA ASN A 439 26.99 21.61 12.71
C ASN A 439 25.96 21.78 11.56
N ARG A 440 26.41 21.64 10.31
CA ARG A 440 25.55 21.83 9.11
C ARG A 440 24.29 20.95 9.10
N ARG A 441 24.29 19.81 9.81
CA ARG A 441 23.13 18.92 9.91
C ARG A 441 22.12 19.48 10.90
N GLN A 442 22.55 19.85 12.10
CA GLN A 442 21.72 20.46 13.14
C GLN A 442 21.10 21.78 12.67
N ALA A 443 21.86 22.62 11.94
CA ALA A 443 21.34 23.86 11.36
C ALA A 443 20.17 23.58 10.38
N ARG A 444 20.30 22.59 9.50
CA ARG A 444 19.21 22.18 8.59
C ARG A 444 18.00 21.64 9.35
N TRP A 445 18.21 20.86 10.40
CA TRP A 445 17.11 20.37 11.24
C TRP A 445 16.42 21.52 11.96
N SER A 446 17.16 22.45 12.56
CA SER A 446 16.60 23.63 13.23
C SER A 446 15.71 24.46 12.31
N LEU A 447 16.19 24.75 11.08
CA LEU A 447 15.40 25.45 10.08
C LEU A 447 14.09 24.72 9.75
N PHE A 448 14.16 23.41 9.52
CA PHE A 448 12.97 22.61 9.24
C PHE A 448 11.99 22.56 10.41
N LEU A 449 12.49 22.42 11.65
CA LEU A 449 11.67 22.40 12.86
C LEU A 449 10.92 23.73 13.06
N SER A 450 11.51 24.85 12.62
CA SER A 450 10.88 26.17 12.71
C SER A 450 9.64 26.36 11.82
N GLU A 451 9.42 25.46 10.84
CA GLU A 451 8.21 25.45 10.01
C GLU A 451 6.97 24.94 10.76
N PHE A 452 7.14 24.44 12.00
CA PHE A 452 6.08 23.85 12.80
C PHE A 452 5.85 24.63 14.11
N ASP A 453 4.60 24.75 14.53
CA ASP A 453 4.26 25.22 15.88
C ASP A 453 4.37 24.05 16.86
N LEU A 454 5.52 23.91 17.52
CA LEU A 454 5.84 22.77 18.39
C LEU A 454 5.74 23.12 19.88
N GLY A 455 5.32 22.14 20.67
CA GLY A 455 5.38 22.13 22.14
C GLY A 455 6.09 20.88 22.66
N LEU A 456 7.32 21.00 23.14
CA LEU A 456 8.13 19.92 23.68
C LEU A 456 7.82 19.73 25.17
N VAL A 457 7.27 18.57 25.51
CA VAL A 457 6.94 18.21 26.90
C VAL A 457 7.84 17.06 27.33
N HIS A 458 8.55 17.24 28.44
CA HIS A 458 9.37 16.19 29.02
C HIS A 458 8.50 15.26 29.88
N VAL A 459 8.45 13.98 29.52
CA VAL A 459 7.70 12.96 30.28
C VAL A 459 8.70 11.92 30.81
N PRO A 460 8.76 11.63 32.13
CA PRO A 460 9.67 10.60 32.64
C PRO A 460 9.45 9.24 31.96
N GLY A 461 10.52 8.53 31.57
CA GLY A 461 10.45 7.26 30.83
C GLY A 461 9.51 6.19 31.42
N LYS A 462 9.33 6.18 32.76
CA LYS A 462 8.40 5.26 33.45
C LYS A 462 6.90 5.51 33.18
N SER A 463 6.52 6.72 32.76
CA SER A 463 5.13 7.08 32.41
C SER A 463 4.79 6.84 30.93
N ILE A 464 5.79 6.55 30.10
CA ILE A 464 5.63 6.13 28.70
C ILE A 464 5.67 4.61 28.72
N SER A 465 4.51 3.95 28.86
CA SER A 465 4.39 2.51 29.13
C SER A 465 4.99 1.57 28.05
N GLN A 466 5.54 2.11 26.96
CA GLN A 466 6.15 1.35 25.88
C GLN A 466 7.66 1.58 25.70
N ALA A 467 8.31 2.41 26.51
CA ALA A 467 9.71 2.75 26.33
C ALA A 467 10.45 3.01 27.65
N ASP A 468 11.13 2.00 28.20
CA ASP A 468 12.33 2.28 28.98
C ASP A 468 13.30 1.08 29.05
N ALA A 469 14.58 1.36 28.83
CA ALA A 469 15.67 1.11 29.77
C ALA A 469 17.05 1.29 29.10
N LEU A 470 17.85 2.20 29.69
CA LEU A 470 19.32 2.33 29.69
C LEU A 470 19.97 3.31 28.69
N SER A 471 20.38 4.47 29.21
CA SER A 471 21.67 5.08 28.84
C SER A 471 22.19 6.05 29.90
N ARG A 472 23.38 5.76 30.47
CA ARG A 472 24.27 6.75 31.08
C ARG A 472 25.71 6.33 30.82
N ARG A 473 26.50 7.21 30.20
CA ARG A 473 27.91 7.52 30.50
C ARG A 473 28.38 8.66 29.59
N SER A 474 29.30 9.46 30.12
CA SER A 474 29.68 10.82 29.70
C SER A 474 31.10 10.89 29.11
N ASN A 475 31.40 12.08 28.53
CA ASN A 475 32.71 12.68 28.15
C ASN A 475 33.18 12.37 26.70
N GLU A 476 33.84 13.25 25.94
CA GLU A 476 34.42 14.60 26.13
C GLU A 476 34.64 15.26 24.74
N GLN A 477 34.83 16.59 24.71
CA GLN A 477 34.91 17.50 23.54
C GLN A 477 36.25 17.48 22.78
N ASP A 478 36.21 17.86 21.50
CA ASP A 478 37.32 18.46 20.75
C ASP A 478 36.84 19.68 19.93
N ASP A 479 37.61 20.78 19.96
CA ASP A 479 37.46 22.06 19.22
C ASP A 479 37.78 21.90 17.71
N VAL A 480 37.31 22.72 16.73
CA VAL A 480 37.67 24.13 16.38
C VAL A 480 36.63 24.77 15.41
N ASP A 481 36.57 26.12 15.35
CA ASP A 481 36.32 27.04 14.18
C ASP A 481 35.02 27.90 14.10
N SER A 482 35.12 29.21 14.32
CA SER A 482 34.12 30.12 14.93
C SER A 482 33.22 30.92 13.98
N ASP A 483 32.27 30.29 13.28
CA ASP A 483 31.34 31.04 12.39
C ASP A 483 29.83 30.84 12.70
N ASN A 484 29.45 30.14 13.77
CA ASN A 484 28.03 29.90 14.16
C ASN A 484 27.82 29.91 15.69
N GLU A 485 28.54 30.75 16.41
CA GLU A 485 28.33 30.92 17.85
C GLU A 485 26.99 31.68 18.05
N ASP A 486 26.18 31.21 18.99
CA ASP A 486 24.89 31.80 19.39
C ASP A 486 23.58 31.37 18.68
N ILE A 487 23.49 30.16 18.09
CA ILE A 487 22.21 29.63 17.58
C ILE A 487 21.59 28.61 18.56
N ILE A 488 20.39 28.91 19.04
CA ILE A 488 19.57 28.00 19.86
C ILE A 488 18.70 27.14 18.93
N VAL A 489 18.91 25.83 18.91
CA VAL A 489 18.16 24.89 18.05
C VAL A 489 16.70 24.77 18.48
N LEU A 490 16.46 24.71 19.79
CA LEU A 490 15.13 24.58 20.38
C LEU A 490 14.91 25.76 21.33
N LEU A 491 14.18 26.78 20.87
CA LEU A 491 13.88 27.97 21.65
C LEU A 491 13.12 27.62 22.94
N ASP A 492 13.38 28.34 24.03
CA ASP A 492 12.74 28.07 25.33
C ASP A 492 11.21 28.08 25.26
N ARG A 493 10.62 28.93 24.40
CA ARG A 493 9.16 28.99 24.15
C ARG A 493 8.56 27.69 23.62
N LEU A 494 9.38 26.80 23.07
CA LEU A 494 8.94 25.49 22.59
C LEU A 494 8.71 24.53 23.76
N PHE A 495 9.29 24.73 24.93
CA PHE A 495 9.13 23.83 26.06
C PHE A 495 7.98 24.29 26.96
N ILE A 496 7.04 23.39 27.25
CA ILE A 496 5.78 23.69 27.95
C ILE A 496 5.68 22.87 29.22
#